data_AF-A0A2J7RLM8-F1
#
_entry.id   AF-A0A2J7RLM8-F1
#
_cell.length_a   1.000
_cell.length_b   1.000
_cell.length_c   1.000
_cell.angle_alpha   90.00
_cell.angle_beta   90.00
_cell.angle_gamma   90.00
#
_symmetry.space_group_name_H-M   'P 1'
#
loop_
_entity.id
_entity.type
_entity.pdbx_description
1 polymer ?
#
loop_
_entity_poly.entity_id
_entity_poly.type
_entity_poly.pdbx_seq_one_letter_code
_entity_poly.pdbx_strand_id
1 'polypeptide(L)'
;MHMHMLNATSSVLLQTMLLLLNKNLQQTENTSDLHPDRDDNSKREYCYNPFGCFEMSYPWVDEILRPVSHVPDPPKKVNPTYCLYTRQNEDICQILNIMDNSSLEQSYLMSHHRLYFISHGFMEHGNKDWIKKMTRELLNLVDCSVIVVDWSGGSGPPYPQAVANIRLVGAMTAHMINYIVAQVGINPELIHFIGHGLGAHMAAYAGQTTQRDFKYKLGRITGLDPAEPHFSKTDPVVRLDPTDADFVDVIHTDAGPFISGGLGILQPVGHVDFYPNGGIEQPGCHEDVISHMRKGSGNFYRGIRKMISCNHIRSYQYFTESINPGLCYFMGTECGSWEEFQNGSCFSCSRGNKCPFQTKFGMHADLYLRKGEAYGSSLRLPPPRFNVKLFMMTGVERPFCRHHYYITWNISDSCKSVQHGGEIGMMWITIKGDRGITKDIKLTEVEQFYEPGSGHQVTVPGDPVGKLQSAILRWEYRANPLNPLTWRFIATPRIYISWMRIESLEERDSLTICPDDVPLTAWKPLRLSKRPRQTSCDLKIISKHRAECDNVVH
;
A
#
# COMPACT_ATOMS: atom_id res chain seq x y z
N MET A 1 -25.90 -10.02 1.03
CA MET A 1 -25.92 -10.89 -0.17
C MET A 1 -26.12 -10.01 -1.40
N HIS A 2 -25.05 -9.39 -1.90
CA HIS A 2 -25.04 -8.68 -3.18
C HIS A 2 -23.73 -9.00 -3.88
N MET A 3 -23.88 -9.60 -5.06
CA MET A 3 -22.82 -10.07 -5.94
C MET A 3 -22.42 -8.88 -6.81
N HIS A 4 -21.26 -8.29 -6.53
CA HIS A 4 -20.66 -7.30 -7.43
C HIS A 4 -20.42 -7.99 -8.78
N MET A 5 -21.18 -7.60 -9.80
CA MET A 5 -20.88 -7.98 -11.18
C MET A 5 -19.60 -7.26 -11.60
N LEU A 6 -18.47 -7.92 -11.36
CA LEU A 6 -17.17 -7.55 -11.87
C LEU A 6 -17.21 -7.53 -13.40
N ASN A 7 -16.62 -6.50 -13.99
CA ASN A 7 -16.45 -6.35 -15.43
C ASN A 7 -15.43 -7.40 -15.91
N ALA A 8 -15.91 -8.64 -16.11
CA ALA A 8 -15.11 -9.85 -16.30
C ALA A 8 -14.25 -9.89 -17.58
N THR A 9 -14.42 -8.94 -18.49
CA THR A 9 -13.76 -8.92 -19.81
C THR A 9 -12.27 -8.55 -19.74
N SER A 10 -11.85 -7.74 -18.76
CA SER A 10 -10.45 -7.32 -18.58
C SER A 10 -9.55 -8.46 -18.06
N SER A 11 -10.10 -9.29 -17.14
CA SER A 11 -9.40 -10.40 -16.49
C SER A 11 -9.10 -11.55 -17.46
N VAL A 12 -10.06 -11.88 -18.33
CA VAL A 12 -9.92 -12.88 -19.39
C VAL A 12 -8.84 -12.45 -20.37
N LEU A 13 -8.76 -11.17 -20.73
CA LEU A 13 -7.76 -10.69 -21.70
C LEU A 13 -6.31 -10.83 -21.18
N LEU A 14 -6.07 -10.60 -19.88
CA LEU A 14 -4.75 -10.76 -19.25
C LEU A 14 -4.36 -12.24 -19.14
N GLN A 15 -5.29 -13.10 -18.71
CA GLN A 15 -5.08 -14.55 -18.69
C GLN A 15 -4.77 -15.06 -20.09
N THR A 16 -5.55 -14.62 -21.08
CA THR A 16 -5.36 -15.03 -22.47
C THR A 16 -4.06 -14.46 -23.02
N MET A 17 -3.65 -13.24 -22.68
CA MET A 17 -2.35 -12.69 -23.11
C MET A 17 -1.16 -13.40 -22.45
N LEU A 18 -1.20 -13.69 -21.15
CA LEU A 18 -0.13 -14.45 -20.48
C LEU A 18 -0.09 -15.91 -20.96
N LEU A 19 -1.24 -16.53 -21.22
CA LEU A 19 -1.34 -17.87 -21.83
C LEU A 19 -0.95 -17.90 -23.31
N LEU A 20 -1.30 -16.88 -24.11
CA LEU A 20 -0.96 -16.78 -25.54
C LEU A 20 0.51 -16.41 -25.75
N LEU A 21 1.09 -15.58 -24.88
CA LEU A 21 2.54 -15.35 -24.84
C LEU A 21 3.31 -16.64 -24.51
N ASN A 22 2.68 -17.59 -23.81
CA ASN A 22 3.25 -18.91 -23.50
C ASN A 22 3.14 -19.90 -24.68
N LYS A 23 2.12 -19.80 -25.54
CA LYS A 23 1.90 -20.74 -26.65
C LYS A 23 2.61 -20.37 -27.97
N ASN A 24 2.83 -19.09 -28.25
CA ASN A 24 3.33 -18.65 -29.57
C ASN A 24 4.87 -18.71 -29.75
N LEU A 25 5.64 -19.16 -28.77
CA LEU A 25 7.12 -19.25 -28.87
C LEU A 25 7.66 -20.70 -28.84
N GLN A 26 6.81 -21.72 -28.73
CA GLN A 26 7.23 -23.12 -28.81
C GLN A 26 7.67 -23.59 -30.22
N GLN A 27 7.69 -22.71 -31.23
CA GLN A 27 7.96 -23.11 -32.62
C GLN A 27 9.33 -22.74 -33.18
N THR A 28 10.22 -22.11 -32.43
CA THR A 28 11.56 -21.80 -32.94
C THR A 28 12.61 -21.81 -31.83
N GLU A 29 13.31 -22.92 -31.68
CA GLU A 29 14.74 -22.94 -31.32
C GLU A 29 15.29 -24.36 -31.46
N ASN A 30 15.89 -24.61 -32.63
CA ASN A 30 16.80 -25.73 -32.88
C ASN A 30 18.17 -25.09 -33.17
N THR A 31 18.98 -24.84 -32.15
CA THR A 31 20.40 -24.58 -32.33
C THR A 31 21.19 -25.17 -31.16
N SER A 32 22.09 -26.05 -31.51
CA SER A 32 23.13 -26.67 -30.69
C SER A 32 24.11 -25.63 -30.16
N ASP A 33 24.38 -25.61 -28.85
CA ASP A 33 25.76 -25.59 -28.33
C ASP A 33 25.86 -25.79 -26.80
N LEU A 34 26.94 -26.50 -26.44
CA LEU A 34 27.53 -26.76 -25.11
C LEU A 34 26.68 -27.56 -24.10
N HIS A 35 26.94 -28.87 -24.08
CA HIS A 35 26.42 -29.83 -23.11
C HIS A 35 26.86 -29.52 -21.66
N PRO A 36 25.94 -29.47 -20.68
CA PRO A 36 26.29 -29.59 -19.27
C PRO A 36 26.58 -31.06 -18.92
N ASP A 37 27.64 -31.29 -18.14
CA ASP A 37 27.98 -32.61 -17.60
C ASP A 37 26.79 -33.23 -16.87
N ARG A 38 26.47 -34.47 -17.22
CA ARG A 38 25.37 -35.26 -16.67
C ARG A 38 25.89 -36.09 -15.51
N ASP A 39 25.50 -35.74 -14.30
CA ASP A 39 25.55 -36.68 -13.18
C ASP A 39 24.16 -37.28 -12.94
N ASP A 40 24.15 -38.60 -12.75
CA ASP A 40 22.97 -39.45 -12.73
C ASP A 40 22.39 -39.55 -11.32
N ASN A 41 21.09 -39.26 -11.22
CA ASN A 41 20.19 -39.67 -10.14
C ASN A 41 20.29 -38.98 -8.76
N SER A 42 19.98 -37.68 -8.68
CA SER A 42 18.98 -37.06 -7.76
C SER A 42 19.17 -35.54 -7.72
N LYS A 43 18.10 -34.79 -8.03
CA LYS A 43 18.06 -33.32 -8.24
C LYS A 43 18.76 -32.83 -9.53
N ARG A 44 17.96 -32.28 -10.45
CA ARG A 44 18.49 -31.50 -11.58
C ARG A 44 18.89 -30.13 -11.04
N GLU A 45 20.18 -29.85 -10.99
CA GLU A 45 20.72 -28.57 -10.55
C GLU A 45 21.59 -27.95 -11.66
N TYR A 46 21.54 -26.63 -11.80
CA TYR A 46 22.29 -25.88 -12.82
C TYR A 46 23.20 -24.86 -12.15
N CYS A 47 24.51 -24.96 -12.38
CA CYS A 47 25.49 -24.13 -11.70
C CYS A 47 26.04 -23.00 -12.59
N TYR A 48 26.11 -21.79 -12.04
CA TYR A 48 26.71 -20.63 -12.67
C TYR A 48 27.76 -20.04 -11.73
N ASN A 49 29.00 -20.53 -11.78
CA ASN A 49 30.08 -19.97 -10.97
C ASN A 49 30.32 -18.47 -11.31
N PRO A 50 30.53 -17.60 -10.31
CA PRO A 50 30.63 -17.87 -8.87
C PRO A 50 29.29 -17.85 -8.10
N PHE A 51 28.15 -17.67 -8.78
CA PHE A 51 26.82 -17.41 -8.19
C PHE A 51 26.10 -18.64 -7.63
N GLY A 52 26.79 -19.78 -7.57
CA GLY A 52 26.27 -21.03 -7.06
C GLY A 52 25.35 -21.76 -8.04
N CYS A 53 24.50 -22.61 -7.47
CA CYS A 53 23.73 -23.60 -8.22
C CYS A 53 22.23 -23.47 -7.95
N PHE A 54 21.43 -23.79 -8.97
CA PHE A 54 19.99 -23.54 -9.02
C PHE A 54 19.25 -24.86 -9.17
N GLU A 55 18.72 -25.37 -8.06
CA GLU A 55 17.93 -26.59 -8.04
C GLU A 55 16.62 -26.43 -8.82
N MET A 56 16.22 -27.51 -9.50
CA MET A 56 14.95 -27.71 -10.21
C MET A 56 14.13 -28.83 -9.53
N SER A 57 14.08 -28.79 -8.20
CA SER A 57 13.22 -29.63 -7.35
C SER A 57 12.35 -28.76 -6.44
N TYR A 58 11.41 -29.37 -5.73
CA TYR A 58 10.68 -28.70 -4.64
C TYR A 58 11.67 -28.02 -3.67
N PRO A 59 11.41 -26.78 -3.19
CA PRO A 59 10.20 -25.97 -3.43
C PRO A 59 10.26 -25.05 -4.67
N TRP A 60 11.35 -25.08 -5.45
CA TRP A 60 11.54 -24.24 -6.64
C TRP A 60 10.66 -24.65 -7.82
N VAL A 61 10.23 -25.91 -7.82
CA VAL A 61 9.25 -26.50 -8.72
C VAL A 61 8.09 -27.04 -7.87
N ASP A 62 6.87 -26.63 -8.20
CA ASP A 62 5.65 -27.07 -7.51
C ASP A 62 4.52 -27.17 -8.53
N GLU A 63 3.85 -28.32 -8.60
CA GLU A 63 2.84 -28.59 -9.64
C GLU A 63 1.62 -27.66 -9.56
N ILE A 64 1.32 -27.12 -8.38
CA ILE A 64 0.13 -26.31 -8.13
C ILE A 64 0.49 -24.83 -8.12
N LEU A 65 1.51 -24.46 -7.35
CA LEU A 65 1.88 -23.07 -7.09
C LEU A 65 2.84 -22.52 -8.15
N ARG A 66 3.60 -23.38 -8.84
CA ARG A 66 4.61 -23.03 -9.86
C ARG A 66 4.57 -24.00 -11.05
N PRO A 67 3.42 -24.15 -11.73
CA PRO A 67 3.17 -25.22 -12.70
C PRO A 67 4.13 -25.19 -13.90
N VAL A 68 4.70 -24.03 -14.21
CA VAL A 68 5.77 -23.86 -15.21
C VAL A 68 6.98 -23.27 -14.50
N SER A 69 8.08 -24.03 -14.44
CA SER A 69 9.32 -23.58 -13.83
C SER A 69 10.46 -23.78 -14.81
N HIS A 70 11.22 -22.71 -15.06
CA HIS A 70 12.41 -22.75 -15.92
C HIS A 70 13.70 -22.68 -15.10
N VAL A 71 14.78 -23.09 -15.73
CA VAL A 71 16.13 -22.79 -15.26
C VAL A 71 16.40 -21.31 -15.55
N PRO A 72 17.12 -20.57 -14.67
CA PRO A 72 17.54 -19.22 -14.98
C PRO A 72 18.32 -19.17 -16.30
N ASP A 73 18.13 -18.13 -17.09
CA ASP A 73 18.95 -17.86 -18.27
C ASP A 73 20.44 -17.67 -17.86
N PRO A 74 21.41 -17.96 -18.75
CA PRO A 74 22.82 -17.79 -18.43
C PRO A 74 23.17 -16.35 -17.99
N PRO A 75 24.18 -16.14 -17.11
CA PRO A 75 24.55 -14.81 -16.61
C PRO A 75 24.80 -13.76 -17.69
N LYS A 76 25.39 -14.16 -18.83
CA LYS A 76 25.64 -13.27 -19.98
C LYS A 76 24.37 -12.77 -20.68
N LYS A 77 23.27 -13.53 -20.60
CA LYS A 77 21.98 -13.16 -21.20
C LYS A 77 21.19 -12.25 -20.27
N VAL A 78 21.16 -12.58 -18.98
CA VAL A 78 20.47 -11.76 -17.97
C VAL A 78 21.21 -10.43 -17.73
N ASN A 79 22.53 -10.51 -17.58
CA ASN A 79 23.51 -9.42 -17.53
C ASN A 79 23.01 -8.14 -16.79
N PRO A 80 22.71 -8.24 -15.48
CA PRO A 80 22.25 -7.09 -14.72
C PRO A 80 23.33 -6.01 -14.66
N THR A 81 22.92 -4.75 -14.76
CA THR A 81 23.80 -3.59 -14.60
C THR A 81 23.52 -2.88 -13.28
N TYR A 82 24.58 -2.41 -12.64
CA TYR A 82 24.53 -1.77 -11.32
C TYR A 82 24.90 -0.29 -11.48
N CYS A 83 23.88 0.55 -11.58
CA CYS A 83 24.05 1.98 -11.80
C CYS A 83 24.10 2.75 -10.49
N LEU A 84 25.27 3.27 -10.12
CA LEU A 84 25.46 4.11 -8.95
C LEU A 84 25.07 5.57 -9.23
N TYR A 85 24.30 6.13 -8.31
CA TYR A 85 23.93 7.52 -8.23
C TYR A 85 24.23 8.07 -6.83
N THR A 86 24.75 9.29 -6.79
CA THR A 86 25.01 10.09 -5.59
C THR A 86 24.67 11.56 -5.91
N ARG A 87 24.73 12.45 -4.91
CA ARG A 87 24.61 13.90 -5.13
C ARG A 87 25.65 14.47 -6.10
N GLN A 88 26.77 13.76 -6.33
CA GLN A 88 27.81 14.19 -7.28
C GLN A 88 27.48 13.80 -8.73
N ASN A 89 26.58 12.85 -8.94
CA ASN A 89 26.25 12.30 -10.26
C ASN A 89 24.76 11.93 -10.37
N GLU A 90 23.87 12.83 -9.94
CA GLU A 90 22.43 12.54 -9.78
C GLU A 90 21.73 12.05 -11.06
N ASP A 91 22.17 12.52 -12.23
CA ASP A 91 21.58 12.17 -13.52
C ASP A 91 22.46 11.24 -14.38
N ILE A 92 23.71 11.00 -13.98
CA ILE A 92 24.70 10.23 -14.76
C ILE A 92 25.06 8.96 -13.99
N CYS A 93 24.65 7.81 -14.51
CA CYS A 93 24.99 6.51 -13.94
C CYS A 93 26.51 6.27 -14.00
N GLN A 94 27.11 5.92 -12.85
CA GLN A 94 28.41 5.25 -12.79
C GLN A 94 28.18 3.74 -12.71
N ILE A 95 28.55 3.00 -13.76
CA ILE A 95 28.38 1.55 -13.79
C ILE A 95 29.42 0.91 -12.89
N LEU A 96 28.96 0.17 -11.88
CA LEU A 96 29.82 -0.67 -11.04
C LEU A 96 29.98 -2.05 -11.66
N ASN A 97 31.20 -2.52 -11.74
CA ASN A 97 31.55 -3.82 -12.30
C ASN A 97 32.41 -4.61 -11.31
N ILE A 98 31.89 -5.77 -10.89
CA ILE A 98 32.57 -6.65 -9.93
C ILE A 98 33.91 -7.21 -10.46
N MET A 99 34.09 -7.21 -11.79
CA MET A 99 35.31 -7.69 -12.44
C MET A 99 36.34 -6.57 -12.66
N ASP A 100 36.02 -5.32 -12.32
CA ASP A 100 36.88 -4.16 -12.54
C ASP A 100 36.93 -3.29 -11.28
N ASN A 101 38.02 -3.42 -10.51
CA ASN A 101 38.19 -2.68 -9.26
C ASN A 101 38.15 -1.16 -9.45
N SER A 102 38.64 -0.69 -10.58
CA SER A 102 38.67 0.75 -10.89
C SER A 102 37.27 1.35 -10.97
N SER A 103 36.26 0.56 -11.38
CA SER A 103 34.87 1.01 -11.45
C SER A 103 34.30 1.42 -10.08
N LEU A 104 34.78 0.80 -9.00
CA LEU A 104 34.36 1.12 -7.63
C LEU A 104 35.29 2.17 -7.01
N GLU A 105 36.60 2.03 -7.16
CA GLU A 105 37.61 2.97 -6.62
C GLU A 105 37.44 4.40 -7.12
N GLN A 106 37.07 4.56 -8.40
CA GLN A 106 36.87 5.87 -9.04
C GLN A 106 35.43 6.38 -8.94
N SER A 107 34.54 5.61 -8.29
CA SER A 107 33.15 5.98 -8.12
C SER A 107 32.95 6.97 -6.98
N TYR A 108 31.78 7.59 -6.93
CA TYR A 108 31.39 8.48 -5.83
C TYR A 108 30.76 7.74 -4.64
N LEU A 109 30.89 6.40 -4.57
CA LEU A 109 30.25 5.59 -3.53
C LEU A 109 30.73 5.99 -2.12
N MET A 110 29.77 6.12 -1.19
CA MET A 110 30.03 6.59 0.17
C MET A 110 30.10 5.45 1.18
N SER A 111 31.26 5.25 1.81
CA SER A 111 31.57 4.12 2.70
C SER A 111 30.87 4.11 4.06
N HIS A 112 30.48 5.28 4.58
CA HIS A 112 29.92 5.43 5.93
C HIS A 112 28.46 5.90 5.94
N HIS A 113 27.80 5.86 4.79
CA HIS A 113 26.43 6.34 4.60
C HIS A 113 25.49 5.20 4.22
N ARG A 114 24.18 5.48 4.21
CA ARG A 114 23.18 4.52 3.75
C ARG A 114 23.41 4.16 2.28
N LEU A 115 23.28 2.88 1.97
CA LEU A 115 23.35 2.36 0.62
C LEU A 115 21.99 1.77 0.24
N TYR A 116 21.32 2.41 -0.71
CA TYR A 116 20.04 1.95 -1.23
C TYR A 116 20.24 1.14 -2.50
N PHE A 117 19.59 -0.01 -2.59
CA PHE A 117 19.39 -0.71 -3.86
C PHE A 117 17.96 -0.51 -4.33
N ILE A 118 17.74 -0.22 -5.61
CA ILE A 118 16.40 -0.11 -6.20
C ILE A 118 16.31 -1.09 -7.37
N SER A 119 15.28 -1.94 -7.40
CA SER A 119 15.03 -2.85 -8.52
C SER A 119 13.60 -2.78 -9.04
N HIS A 120 13.48 -2.90 -10.36
CA HIS A 120 12.23 -2.92 -11.10
C HIS A 120 11.61 -4.33 -11.19
N GLY A 121 10.40 -4.40 -11.74
CA GLY A 121 9.66 -5.63 -11.93
C GLY A 121 9.71 -6.20 -13.37
N PHE A 122 8.70 -7.00 -13.68
CA PHE A 122 8.51 -7.66 -14.97
C PHE A 122 8.30 -6.66 -16.12
N MET A 123 9.00 -6.87 -17.23
CA MET A 123 8.95 -6.03 -18.44
C MET A 123 9.28 -4.54 -18.18
N GLU A 124 10.13 -4.28 -17.20
CA GLU A 124 10.67 -2.96 -16.89
C GLU A 124 12.20 -2.91 -17.11
N HIS A 125 12.80 -1.77 -16.76
CA HIS A 125 14.24 -1.51 -16.88
C HIS A 125 14.65 -0.47 -15.83
N GLY A 126 15.94 -0.30 -15.55
CA GLY A 126 16.46 0.62 -14.53
C GLY A 126 16.23 2.10 -14.83
N ASN A 127 16.07 2.47 -16.11
CA ASN A 127 15.93 3.87 -16.53
C ASN A 127 14.48 4.44 -16.43
N LYS A 128 13.58 3.83 -15.65
CA LYS A 128 12.18 4.30 -15.52
C LYS A 128 12.09 5.62 -14.76
N ASP A 129 11.11 6.46 -15.11
CA ASP A 129 10.88 7.75 -14.45
C ASP A 129 10.63 7.63 -12.94
N TRP A 130 9.96 6.55 -12.51
CA TRP A 130 9.71 6.32 -11.09
C TRP A 130 10.99 6.01 -10.31
N ILE A 131 11.93 5.28 -10.91
CA ILE A 131 13.25 4.99 -10.32
C ILE A 131 14.05 6.27 -10.20
N LYS A 132 14.17 7.04 -11.28
CA LYS A 132 14.88 8.34 -11.26
C LYS A 132 14.31 9.27 -10.19
N LYS A 133 12.98 9.34 -10.10
CA LYS A 133 12.31 10.14 -9.10
C LYS A 133 12.63 9.66 -7.69
N MET A 134 12.49 8.37 -7.42
CA MET A 134 12.81 7.79 -6.10
C MET A 134 14.27 8.01 -5.72
N THR A 135 15.21 7.78 -6.65
CA THR A 135 16.64 8.06 -6.46
C THR A 135 16.86 9.51 -6.04
N ARG A 136 16.29 10.48 -6.75
CA ARG A 136 16.40 11.90 -6.37
C ARG A 136 15.80 12.20 -5.00
N GLU A 137 14.63 11.66 -4.68
CA GLU A 137 14.02 11.86 -3.36
C GLU A 137 14.91 11.31 -2.23
N LEU A 138 15.54 10.14 -2.42
CA LEU A 138 16.48 9.54 -1.46
C LEU A 138 17.74 10.39 -1.29
N LEU A 139 18.33 10.83 -2.41
CA LEU A 139 19.51 11.71 -2.40
C LEU A 139 19.20 13.07 -1.76
N ASN A 140 17.99 13.59 -1.92
CA ASN A 140 17.55 14.82 -1.24
C ASN A 140 17.36 14.64 0.27
N LEU A 141 16.95 13.44 0.72
CA LEU A 141 16.68 13.17 2.13
C LEU A 141 17.96 13.15 2.98
N VAL A 142 19.00 12.44 2.55
CA VAL A 142 20.26 12.26 3.28
C VAL A 142 21.44 12.07 2.33
N ASP A 143 22.66 12.32 2.80
CA ASP A 143 23.86 11.83 2.11
C ASP A 143 23.84 10.30 2.08
N CYS A 144 23.78 9.74 0.88
CA CYS A 144 23.65 8.31 0.63
C CYS A 144 24.08 7.95 -0.79
N SER A 145 24.30 6.66 -1.01
CA SER A 145 24.51 6.10 -2.34
C SER A 145 23.27 5.30 -2.75
N VAL A 146 22.87 5.42 -4.02
CA VAL A 146 21.75 4.67 -4.59
C VAL A 146 22.27 3.85 -5.77
N ILE A 147 22.10 2.53 -5.72
CA ILE A 147 22.42 1.62 -6.82
C ILE A 147 21.11 1.10 -7.43
N VAL A 148 20.90 1.43 -8.69
CA VAL A 148 19.80 0.86 -9.47
C VAL A 148 20.26 -0.47 -10.06
N VAL A 149 19.52 -1.54 -9.76
CA VAL A 149 19.72 -2.88 -10.32
C VAL A 149 18.85 -3.01 -11.56
N ASP A 150 19.43 -2.75 -12.72
CA ASP A 150 18.76 -2.93 -14.01
C ASP A 150 18.99 -4.35 -14.51
N TRP A 151 17.95 -5.17 -14.49
CA TRP A 151 17.98 -6.56 -14.95
C TRP A 151 17.09 -6.73 -16.19
N SER A 152 16.97 -5.68 -17.01
CA SER A 152 16.12 -5.68 -18.20
C SER A 152 16.37 -6.86 -19.14
N GLY A 153 17.62 -7.35 -19.21
CA GLY A 153 18.01 -8.51 -20.03
C GLY A 153 17.30 -9.82 -19.65
N GLY A 154 16.87 -9.97 -18.39
CA GLY A 154 16.14 -11.14 -17.89
C GLY A 154 14.69 -10.89 -17.47
N SER A 155 14.20 -9.65 -17.58
CA SER A 155 12.86 -9.25 -17.09
C SER A 155 11.72 -9.40 -18.10
N GLY A 156 12.07 -9.72 -19.35
CA GLY A 156 11.11 -9.89 -20.43
C GLY A 156 10.27 -11.16 -20.32
N PRO A 157 9.24 -11.31 -21.18
CA PRO A 157 8.46 -12.53 -21.27
C PRO A 157 9.31 -13.72 -21.78
N PRO A 158 8.90 -14.97 -21.48
CA PRO A 158 7.69 -15.34 -20.74
C PRO A 158 7.85 -15.14 -19.22
N TYR A 159 6.74 -14.88 -18.52
CA TYR A 159 6.76 -14.57 -17.08
C TYR A 159 7.45 -15.65 -16.22
N PRO A 160 7.20 -16.96 -16.44
CA PRO A 160 7.93 -18.01 -15.71
C PRO A 160 9.46 -17.96 -15.88
N GLN A 161 9.96 -17.51 -17.03
CA GLN A 161 11.40 -17.32 -17.25
C GLN A 161 11.93 -16.14 -16.45
N ALA A 162 11.21 -15.02 -16.40
CA ALA A 162 11.58 -13.88 -15.55
C ALA A 162 11.60 -14.26 -14.06
N VAL A 163 10.63 -15.09 -13.61
CA VAL A 163 10.60 -15.66 -12.25
C VAL A 163 11.84 -16.53 -11.97
N ALA A 164 12.30 -17.32 -12.93
CA ALA A 164 13.53 -18.08 -12.79
C ALA A 164 14.76 -17.15 -12.74
N ASN A 165 14.82 -16.17 -13.65
CA ASN A 165 15.94 -15.24 -13.79
C ASN A 165 16.22 -14.45 -12.52
N ILE A 166 15.19 -14.00 -11.79
CA ILE A 166 15.42 -13.24 -10.55
C ILE A 166 16.14 -14.04 -9.45
N ARG A 167 16.11 -15.39 -9.48
CA ARG A 167 16.94 -16.22 -8.57
C ARG A 167 18.42 -15.95 -8.83
N LEU A 168 18.82 -15.97 -10.10
CA LEU A 168 20.19 -15.70 -10.51
C LEU A 168 20.55 -14.23 -10.29
N VAL A 169 19.68 -13.28 -10.66
CA VAL A 169 19.96 -11.84 -10.44
C VAL A 169 20.11 -11.52 -8.96
N GLY A 170 19.29 -12.12 -8.10
CA GLY A 170 19.43 -11.99 -6.64
C GLY A 170 20.81 -12.45 -6.17
N ALA A 171 21.27 -13.62 -6.62
CA ALA A 171 22.62 -14.10 -6.30
C ALA A 171 23.71 -13.16 -6.85
N MET A 172 23.65 -12.76 -8.12
CA MET A 172 24.61 -11.80 -8.71
C MET A 172 24.66 -10.49 -7.93
N THR A 173 23.50 -10.00 -7.49
CA THR A 173 23.39 -8.77 -6.71
C THR A 173 23.95 -8.93 -5.30
N ALA A 174 23.77 -10.08 -4.65
CA ALA A 174 24.42 -10.38 -3.38
C ALA A 174 25.95 -10.40 -3.49
N HIS A 175 26.49 -10.95 -4.58
CA HIS A 175 27.93 -10.90 -4.85
C HIS A 175 28.43 -9.46 -5.08
N MET A 176 27.67 -8.62 -5.80
CA MET A 176 27.97 -7.19 -5.93
C MET A 176 27.92 -6.46 -4.58
N ILE A 177 26.91 -6.73 -3.76
CA ILE A 177 26.80 -6.18 -2.39
C ILE A 177 28.02 -6.57 -1.57
N ASN A 178 28.39 -7.86 -1.54
CA ASN A 178 29.54 -8.34 -0.79
C ASN A 178 30.85 -7.76 -1.30
N TYR A 179 31.01 -7.60 -2.61
CA TYR A 179 32.16 -6.93 -3.20
C TYR A 179 32.29 -5.49 -2.69
N ILE A 180 31.20 -4.71 -2.68
CA ILE A 180 31.18 -3.35 -2.13
C ILE A 180 31.52 -3.34 -0.63
N VAL A 181 30.89 -4.23 0.16
CA VAL A 181 31.15 -4.36 1.60
C VAL A 181 32.62 -4.69 1.87
N ALA A 182 33.20 -5.63 1.13
CA ALA A 182 34.58 -6.04 1.30
C ALA A 182 35.60 -4.97 0.90
N GLN A 183 35.35 -4.22 -0.18
CA GLN A 183 36.28 -3.20 -0.67
C GLN A 183 36.19 -1.88 0.11
N VAL A 184 34.98 -1.51 0.54
CA VAL A 184 34.70 -0.15 1.04
C VAL A 184 34.31 -0.15 2.53
N GLY A 185 34.03 -1.31 3.12
CA GLY A 185 33.76 -1.44 4.55
C GLY A 185 32.37 -0.92 4.98
N ILE A 186 31.39 -0.90 4.07
CA ILE A 186 30.01 -0.53 4.41
C ILE A 186 29.45 -1.55 5.42
N ASN A 187 28.90 -1.06 6.55
CA ASN A 187 28.15 -1.92 7.47
C ASN A 187 26.88 -2.46 6.77
N PRO A 188 26.68 -3.79 6.66
CA PRO A 188 25.49 -4.38 6.05
C PRO A 188 24.16 -3.89 6.62
N GLU A 189 24.11 -3.48 7.89
CA GLU A 189 22.92 -2.88 8.53
C GLU A 189 22.48 -1.55 7.90
N LEU A 190 23.37 -0.87 7.17
CA LEU A 190 23.08 0.38 6.45
C LEU A 190 22.55 0.14 5.02
N ILE A 191 22.47 -1.12 4.59
CA ILE A 191 22.00 -1.49 3.27
C ILE A 191 20.47 -1.66 3.29
N HIS A 192 19.79 -0.94 2.41
CA HIS A 192 18.34 -1.00 2.23
C HIS A 192 18.00 -1.35 0.78
N PHE A 193 17.45 -2.55 0.57
CA PHE A 193 17.00 -3.00 -0.74
C PHE A 193 15.51 -2.71 -0.94
N ILE A 194 15.17 -1.91 -1.95
CA ILE A 194 13.80 -1.58 -2.35
C ILE A 194 13.49 -2.30 -3.67
N GLY A 195 12.52 -3.21 -3.69
CA GLY A 195 12.16 -3.98 -4.88
C GLY A 195 10.68 -3.88 -5.23
N HIS A 196 10.35 -3.67 -6.50
CA HIS A 196 8.96 -3.60 -7.00
C HIS A 196 8.55 -4.85 -7.79
N GLY A 197 7.35 -5.39 -7.53
CA GLY A 197 6.85 -6.60 -8.19
C GLY A 197 7.80 -7.79 -8.06
N LEU A 198 8.34 -8.30 -9.18
CA LEU A 198 9.37 -9.36 -9.16
C LEU A 198 10.68 -8.91 -8.48
N GLY A 199 11.01 -7.62 -8.52
CA GLY A 199 12.19 -7.06 -7.85
C GLY A 199 12.14 -7.22 -6.32
N ALA A 200 10.94 -7.33 -5.72
CA ALA A 200 10.80 -7.59 -4.28
C ALA A 200 11.30 -8.99 -3.90
N HIS A 201 10.98 -10.01 -4.70
CA HIS A 201 11.49 -11.38 -4.51
C HIS A 201 12.97 -11.49 -4.91
N MET A 202 13.43 -10.70 -5.88
CA MET A 202 14.86 -10.62 -6.19
C MET A 202 15.68 -10.06 -5.01
N ALA A 203 15.14 -9.07 -4.29
CA ALA A 203 15.73 -8.54 -3.07
C ALA A 203 15.82 -9.60 -1.97
N ALA A 204 14.77 -10.43 -1.83
CA ALA A 204 14.77 -11.59 -0.94
C ALA A 204 15.90 -12.56 -1.26
N TYR A 205 16.05 -12.96 -2.53
CA TYR A 205 17.14 -13.84 -2.95
C TYR A 205 18.52 -13.23 -2.73
N ALA A 206 18.68 -11.91 -2.90
CA ALA A 206 19.91 -11.24 -2.53
C ALA A 206 20.18 -11.35 -1.02
N GLY A 207 19.17 -11.07 -0.18
CA GLY A 207 19.25 -11.25 1.28
C GLY A 207 19.63 -12.66 1.69
N GLN A 208 18.93 -13.67 1.17
CA GLN A 208 19.21 -15.09 1.41
C GLN A 208 20.63 -15.47 1.00
N THR A 209 21.08 -15.01 -0.17
CA THR A 209 22.43 -15.29 -0.68
C THR A 209 23.49 -14.63 0.20
N THR A 210 23.29 -13.38 0.66
CA THR A 210 24.24 -12.75 1.58
C THR A 210 24.39 -13.49 2.90
N GLN A 211 23.29 -14.03 3.43
CA GLN A 211 23.30 -14.85 4.64
C GLN A 211 24.00 -16.19 4.40
N ARG A 212 23.67 -16.85 3.28
CA ARG A 212 24.20 -18.18 2.93
C ARG A 212 25.70 -18.13 2.66
N ASP A 213 26.15 -17.19 1.83
CA ASP A 213 27.51 -17.21 1.26
C ASP A 213 28.47 -16.31 2.02
N PHE A 214 27.99 -15.19 2.58
CA PHE A 214 28.84 -14.17 3.20
C PHE A 214 28.58 -13.97 4.69
N LYS A 215 27.62 -14.72 5.27
CA LYS A 215 27.35 -14.82 6.71
C LYS A 215 26.93 -13.51 7.39
N TYR A 216 26.24 -12.63 6.67
CA TYR A 216 25.61 -11.44 7.24
C TYR A 216 24.21 -11.19 6.65
N LYS A 217 23.42 -10.36 7.32
CA LYS A 217 22.09 -9.92 6.87
C LYS A 217 22.15 -8.52 6.28
N LEU A 218 21.22 -8.23 5.37
CA LEU A 218 20.93 -6.87 4.95
C LEU A 218 20.13 -6.17 6.06
N GLY A 219 20.38 -4.87 6.28
CA GLY A 219 19.66 -4.11 7.29
C GLY A 219 18.17 -3.97 7.02
N ARG A 220 17.76 -3.77 5.76
CA ARG A 220 16.35 -3.62 5.39
C ARG A 220 16.02 -4.09 3.98
N ILE A 221 14.87 -4.73 3.82
CA ILE A 221 14.21 -4.94 2.53
C ILE A 221 12.84 -4.27 2.55
N THR A 222 12.50 -3.49 1.53
CA THR A 222 11.12 -3.03 1.29
C THR A 222 10.56 -3.68 0.04
N GLY A 223 9.47 -4.43 0.20
CA GLY A 223 8.69 -5.00 -0.90
C GLY A 223 7.59 -4.06 -1.37
N LEU A 224 7.69 -3.53 -2.58
CA LEU A 224 6.68 -2.68 -3.20
C LEU A 224 5.77 -3.56 -4.06
N ASP A 225 4.62 -3.93 -3.51
CA ASP A 225 3.62 -4.82 -4.09
C ASP A 225 4.23 -6.10 -4.70
N PRO A 226 4.84 -6.98 -3.88
CA PRO A 226 5.50 -8.18 -4.37
C PRO A 226 4.56 -9.03 -5.23
N ALA A 227 5.03 -9.62 -6.32
CA ALA A 227 4.16 -10.30 -7.28
C ALA A 227 3.50 -11.56 -6.70
N GLU A 228 2.21 -11.78 -6.96
CA GLU A 228 1.49 -12.99 -6.53
C GLU A 228 1.88 -14.27 -7.32
N PRO A 229 1.88 -14.25 -8.67
CA PRO A 229 1.99 -15.49 -9.44
C PRO A 229 3.35 -16.17 -9.24
N HIS A 230 3.36 -17.47 -8.96
CA HIS A 230 4.56 -18.28 -8.62
C HIS A 230 5.22 -18.02 -7.25
N PHE A 231 4.61 -17.19 -6.38
CA PHE A 231 5.14 -16.87 -5.04
C PHE A 231 4.10 -17.02 -3.92
N SER A 232 2.83 -16.74 -4.20
CA SER A 232 1.77 -16.88 -3.19
C SER A 232 1.70 -18.31 -2.66
N LYS A 233 1.69 -18.44 -1.34
CA LYS A 233 1.63 -19.70 -0.58
C LYS A 233 2.81 -20.65 -0.81
N THR A 234 3.88 -20.22 -1.49
CA THR A 234 5.08 -21.04 -1.63
C THR A 234 5.88 -21.05 -0.33
N ASP A 235 6.82 -22.00 -0.24
CA ASP A 235 7.83 -22.03 0.81
C ASP A 235 8.53 -20.66 0.94
N PRO A 236 8.81 -20.17 2.17
CA PRO A 236 9.53 -18.92 2.41
C PRO A 236 10.78 -18.74 1.56
N VAL A 237 11.57 -19.80 1.29
CA VAL A 237 12.80 -19.68 0.49
C VAL A 237 12.55 -19.23 -0.95
N VAL A 238 11.34 -19.41 -1.46
CA VAL A 238 10.96 -19.11 -2.85
C VAL A 238 10.45 -17.68 -3.03
N ARG A 239 10.23 -16.94 -1.95
CA ARG A 239 9.56 -15.63 -1.98
C ARG A 239 10.22 -14.65 -1.02
N LEU A 240 9.64 -13.46 -0.92
CA LEU A 240 9.98 -12.52 0.13
C LEU A 240 9.43 -13.06 1.46
N ASP A 241 10.21 -12.92 2.51
CA ASP A 241 9.92 -13.38 3.85
C ASP A 241 10.62 -12.50 4.90
N PRO A 242 10.10 -12.38 6.14
CA PRO A 242 10.72 -11.56 7.16
C PRO A 242 12.16 -11.97 7.52
N THR A 243 12.55 -13.22 7.23
CA THR A 243 13.89 -13.73 7.53
C THR A 243 15.00 -13.23 6.58
N ASP A 244 14.65 -12.63 5.45
CA ASP A 244 15.58 -12.23 4.39
C ASP A 244 16.50 -11.04 4.75
N ALA A 245 16.11 -10.24 5.75
CA ALA A 245 16.84 -9.09 6.27
C ALA A 245 16.58 -8.90 7.77
N ASP A 246 17.27 -7.94 8.40
CA ASP A 246 16.98 -7.55 9.79
C ASP A 246 15.62 -6.85 9.93
N PHE A 247 15.18 -6.19 8.86
CA PHE A 247 13.84 -5.62 8.74
C PHE A 247 13.26 -5.83 7.35
N VAL A 248 11.99 -6.17 7.29
CA VAL A 248 11.25 -6.35 6.03
C VAL A 248 9.92 -5.65 6.18
N ASP A 249 9.66 -4.65 5.35
CA ASP A 249 8.38 -3.96 5.29
C ASP A 249 7.77 -4.06 3.89
N VAL A 250 6.47 -4.30 3.82
CA VAL A 250 5.79 -4.62 2.56
C VAL A 250 4.62 -3.68 2.35
N ILE A 251 4.43 -3.21 1.12
CA ILE A 251 3.31 -2.35 0.74
C ILE A 251 2.48 -3.09 -0.29
N HIS A 252 1.25 -3.47 0.08
CA HIS A 252 0.29 -4.17 -0.77
C HIS A 252 -0.68 -3.16 -1.38
N THR A 253 -0.74 -3.07 -2.70
CA THR A 253 -1.62 -2.12 -3.40
C THR A 253 -2.50 -2.76 -4.46
N ASP A 254 -2.16 -3.96 -4.92
CA ASP A 254 -2.91 -4.71 -5.93
C ASP A 254 -3.11 -6.17 -5.53
N ALA A 255 -3.38 -6.40 -4.24
CA ALA A 255 -3.49 -7.72 -3.61
C ALA A 255 -4.84 -8.42 -3.84
N GLY A 256 -5.58 -8.02 -4.88
CA GLY A 256 -6.77 -8.76 -5.30
C GLY A 256 -6.38 -10.12 -5.88
N PRO A 257 -7.28 -11.12 -5.86
CA PRO A 257 -6.98 -12.41 -6.48
C PRO A 257 -6.51 -12.22 -7.93
N PHE A 258 -5.46 -12.93 -8.35
CA PHE A 258 -4.99 -12.87 -9.74
C PHE A 258 -6.09 -13.09 -10.79
N ILE A 259 -7.07 -13.96 -10.49
CA ILE A 259 -8.24 -14.19 -11.36
C ILE A 259 -9.09 -12.94 -11.61
N SER A 260 -9.06 -11.98 -10.70
CA SER A 260 -9.73 -10.68 -10.79
C SER A 260 -8.82 -9.57 -11.33
N GLY A 261 -7.58 -9.91 -11.71
CA GLY A 261 -6.61 -8.99 -12.32
C GLY A 261 -5.60 -8.37 -11.36
N GLY A 262 -5.60 -8.73 -10.07
CA GLY A 262 -4.59 -8.29 -9.12
C GLY A 262 -3.23 -8.94 -9.40
N LEU A 263 -2.15 -8.17 -9.26
CA LEU A 263 -0.79 -8.65 -9.51
C LEU A 263 0.02 -8.84 -8.22
N GLY A 264 -0.41 -8.23 -7.12
CA GLY A 264 0.29 -8.22 -5.84
C GLY A 264 -0.11 -9.39 -4.95
N ILE A 265 0.82 -9.84 -4.11
CA ILE A 265 0.58 -10.89 -3.14
C ILE A 265 -0.28 -10.36 -1.98
N LEU A 266 -1.32 -11.11 -1.55
CA LEU A 266 -2.15 -10.71 -0.40
C LEU A 266 -1.61 -11.18 0.94
N GLN A 267 -0.95 -12.35 0.96
CA GLN A 267 -0.39 -12.87 2.19
C GLN A 267 0.67 -11.90 2.75
N PRO A 268 0.69 -11.68 4.07
CA PRO A 268 1.76 -10.92 4.69
C PRO A 268 3.08 -11.67 4.52
N VAL A 269 4.13 -10.95 4.14
CA VAL A 269 5.47 -11.47 3.87
C VAL A 269 6.57 -10.60 4.50
N GLY A 270 6.20 -9.63 5.34
CA GLY A 270 7.13 -8.76 6.07
C GLY A 270 7.04 -8.90 7.59
N HIS A 271 7.92 -8.17 8.27
CA HIS A 271 7.71 -7.88 9.69
C HIS A 271 6.44 -7.03 9.86
N VAL A 272 6.29 -6.05 8.97
CA VAL A 272 5.11 -5.20 8.86
C VAL A 272 4.62 -5.17 7.41
N ASP A 273 3.31 -5.28 7.25
CA ASP A 273 2.64 -5.37 5.95
C ASP A 273 1.56 -4.30 5.90
N PHE A 274 1.75 -3.29 5.06
CA PHE A 274 0.86 -2.16 4.88
C PHE A 274 -0.13 -2.45 3.75
N TYR A 275 -1.42 -2.27 4.04
CA TYR A 275 -2.54 -2.43 3.11
C TYR A 275 -3.27 -1.09 2.94
N PRO A 276 -2.65 -0.08 2.28
CA PRO A 276 -3.32 1.16 1.95
C PRO A 276 -4.60 0.90 1.16
N ASN A 277 -5.70 1.52 1.60
CA ASN A 277 -7.03 1.38 1.03
C ASN A 277 -7.53 -0.08 0.99
N GLY A 278 -7.13 -0.89 1.99
CA GLY A 278 -7.41 -2.33 2.05
C GLY A 278 -6.46 -3.19 1.20
N GLY A 279 -5.57 -2.56 0.44
CA GLY A 279 -4.49 -3.20 -0.31
C GLY A 279 -4.87 -3.81 -1.66
N ILE A 280 -6.13 -3.65 -2.10
CA ILE A 280 -6.64 -4.25 -3.35
C ILE A 280 -6.94 -3.18 -4.39
N GLU A 281 -7.79 -2.21 -4.07
CA GLU A 281 -8.23 -1.15 -4.99
C GLU A 281 -7.80 0.21 -4.47
N GLN A 282 -7.05 0.94 -5.29
CA GLN A 282 -6.47 2.21 -4.89
C GLN A 282 -7.30 3.38 -5.44
N PRO A 283 -7.53 4.43 -4.63
CA PRO A 283 -8.25 5.62 -5.06
C PRO A 283 -7.67 6.20 -6.36
N GLY A 284 -8.54 6.44 -7.35
CA GLY A 284 -8.16 6.97 -8.67
C GLY A 284 -7.75 5.94 -9.71
N CYS A 285 -7.80 4.63 -9.40
CA CYS A 285 -7.51 3.57 -10.36
C CYS A 285 -8.77 2.93 -11.01
N HIS A 286 -9.98 3.40 -10.68
CA HIS A 286 -11.26 2.93 -11.23
C HIS A 286 -11.69 3.59 -12.55
N GLU A 287 -10.76 4.23 -13.27
CA GLU A 287 -11.09 4.92 -14.53
C GLU A 287 -11.34 3.90 -15.67
N ASP A 288 -12.45 4.07 -16.40
CA ASP A 288 -12.85 3.20 -17.51
C ASP A 288 -11.75 3.05 -18.58
N VAL A 289 -11.68 1.88 -19.23
CA VAL A 289 -10.81 1.56 -20.37
C VAL A 289 -10.73 2.73 -21.37
N ILE A 290 -11.88 3.38 -21.63
CA ILE A 290 -12.05 4.47 -22.58
C ILE A 290 -11.33 5.77 -22.13
N SER A 291 -11.31 6.10 -20.84
CA SER A 291 -10.62 7.30 -20.34
C SER A 291 -9.11 7.11 -20.34
N HIS A 292 -8.63 5.90 -20.05
CA HIS A 292 -7.21 5.54 -20.18
C HIS A 292 -6.75 5.46 -21.64
N MET A 293 -7.59 5.02 -22.57
CA MET A 293 -7.32 5.05 -24.02
C MET A 293 -7.26 6.48 -24.58
N ARG A 294 -8.06 7.42 -24.07
CA ARG A 294 -7.96 8.85 -24.46
C ARG A 294 -6.69 9.53 -23.92
N LYS A 295 -6.22 9.14 -22.73
CA LYS A 295 -5.01 9.70 -22.09
C LYS A 295 -3.71 9.01 -22.54
N GLY A 296 -3.80 7.80 -23.09
CA GLY A 296 -2.69 7.10 -23.73
C GLY A 296 -2.60 7.51 -25.20
N SER A 297 -1.45 8.02 -25.62
CA SER A 297 -1.14 8.43 -27.00
C SER A 297 -1.30 7.30 -28.03
N GLY A 298 -2.54 6.92 -28.38
CA GLY A 298 -2.92 6.08 -29.51
C GLY A 298 -2.57 4.58 -29.46
N ASN A 299 -1.92 4.05 -28.41
CA ASN A 299 -1.47 2.65 -28.39
C ASN A 299 -2.28 1.79 -27.38
N PHE A 300 -3.13 0.91 -27.92
CA PHE A 300 -4.01 -0.02 -27.19
C PHE A 300 -3.28 -0.84 -26.12
N TYR A 301 -2.10 -1.37 -26.44
CA TYR A 301 -1.26 -2.14 -25.51
C TYR A 301 -0.74 -1.30 -24.35
N ARG A 302 -0.43 -0.03 -24.58
CA ARG A 302 0.03 0.91 -23.54
C ARG A 302 -1.13 1.35 -22.64
N GLY A 303 -2.34 1.49 -23.19
CA GLY A 303 -3.57 1.78 -22.45
C GLY A 303 -3.96 0.64 -21.50
N ILE A 304 -3.94 -0.61 -22.00
CA ILE A 304 -4.27 -1.80 -21.19
C ILE A 304 -3.22 -2.05 -20.09
N ARG A 305 -1.92 -1.91 -20.41
CA ARG A 305 -0.87 -1.99 -19.37
C ARG A 305 -1.07 -0.95 -18.30
N LYS A 306 -1.33 0.31 -18.67
CA LYS A 306 -1.51 1.41 -17.72
C LYS A 306 -2.74 1.21 -16.82
N MET A 307 -3.82 0.64 -17.36
CA MET A 307 -5.02 0.29 -16.61
C MET A 307 -4.78 -0.87 -15.63
N ILE A 308 -4.22 -1.99 -16.09
CA ILE A 308 -3.93 -3.18 -15.26
C ILE A 308 -2.84 -2.86 -14.21
N SER A 309 -1.94 -1.92 -14.50
CA SER A 309 -0.86 -1.55 -13.59
C SER A 309 -1.20 -0.45 -12.58
N CYS A 310 -2.37 0.22 -12.63
CA CYS A 310 -2.56 1.44 -11.82
C CYS A 310 -2.44 1.16 -10.32
N ASN A 311 -3.14 0.14 -9.81
CA ASN A 311 -3.04 -0.31 -8.43
C ASN A 311 -1.61 -0.76 -8.10
N HIS A 312 -1.03 -1.62 -8.96
CA HIS A 312 0.33 -2.14 -8.78
C HIS A 312 1.42 -1.06 -8.71
N ILE A 313 1.21 0.06 -9.41
CA ILE A 313 2.07 1.24 -9.46
C ILE A 313 1.98 2.08 -8.17
N ARG A 314 0.85 2.04 -7.46
CA ARG A 314 0.64 2.89 -6.28
C ARG A 314 1.64 2.61 -5.17
N SER A 315 2.11 1.37 -5.02
CA SER A 315 3.10 1.00 -4.00
C SER A 315 4.34 1.88 -4.05
N TYR A 316 4.99 1.99 -5.21
CA TYR A 316 6.17 2.84 -5.36
C TYR A 316 5.83 4.34 -5.36
N GLN A 317 4.61 4.72 -5.76
CA GLN A 317 4.19 6.13 -5.70
C GLN A 317 4.03 6.61 -4.25
N TYR A 318 3.38 5.79 -3.41
CA TYR A 318 3.22 6.05 -1.99
C TYR A 318 4.56 5.99 -1.27
N PHE A 319 5.39 4.98 -1.56
CA PHE A 319 6.73 4.90 -0.98
C PHE A 319 7.57 6.13 -1.34
N THR A 320 7.60 6.54 -2.61
CA THR A 320 8.34 7.73 -3.05
C THR A 320 7.88 9.00 -2.33
N GLU A 321 6.56 9.18 -2.13
CA GLU A 321 6.04 10.33 -1.37
C GLU A 321 6.37 10.24 0.13
N SER A 322 6.44 9.03 0.69
CA SER A 322 6.78 8.83 2.10
C SER A 322 8.23 9.20 2.44
N ILE A 323 9.14 9.26 1.45
CA ILE A 323 10.54 9.64 1.67
C ILE A 323 10.61 11.06 2.26
N ASN A 324 9.93 12.01 1.62
CA ASN A 324 9.85 13.42 1.99
C ASN A 324 8.39 13.83 2.25
N PRO A 325 7.83 13.48 3.43
CA PRO A 325 6.40 13.59 3.72
C PRO A 325 5.88 15.03 3.96
N GLY A 326 6.76 16.03 3.97
CA GLY A 326 6.39 17.42 4.26
C GLY A 326 5.75 17.55 5.64
N LEU A 327 4.48 17.97 5.68
CA LEU A 327 3.70 18.16 6.92
C LEU A 327 2.87 16.93 7.33
N CYS A 328 2.80 15.88 6.51
CA CYS A 328 1.90 14.74 6.70
C CYS A 328 2.68 13.44 6.61
N TYR A 329 2.86 12.76 7.74
CA TYR A 329 3.38 11.40 7.75
C TYR A 329 2.23 10.41 7.56
N PHE A 330 2.37 9.52 6.59
CA PHE A 330 1.47 8.39 6.44
C PHE A 330 1.57 7.48 7.67
N MET A 331 0.44 7.18 8.29
CA MET A 331 0.36 6.32 9.49
C MET A 331 -0.39 5.05 9.17
N GLY A 332 0.24 3.90 9.37
CA GLY A 332 -0.39 2.59 9.33
C GLY A 332 -0.86 2.18 10.72
N THR A 333 -2.06 1.61 10.82
CA THR A 333 -2.68 1.19 12.09
C THR A 333 -2.98 -0.29 12.08
N GLU A 334 -2.56 -1.00 13.13
CA GLU A 334 -2.80 -2.42 13.27
C GLU A 334 -4.28 -2.67 13.52
N CYS A 335 -4.86 -3.56 12.72
CA CYS A 335 -6.27 -3.94 12.80
C CYS A 335 -6.44 -5.40 12.39
N GLY A 336 -7.52 -6.07 12.82
CA GLY A 336 -7.79 -7.45 12.44
C GLY A 336 -8.18 -7.60 10.96
N SER A 337 -8.84 -6.58 10.40
CA SER A 337 -9.25 -6.52 9.01
C SER A 337 -9.42 -5.08 8.51
N TRP A 338 -9.54 -4.93 7.19
CA TRP A 338 -9.88 -3.64 6.57
C TRP A 338 -11.25 -3.13 7.03
N GLU A 339 -12.24 -4.02 7.19
CA GLU A 339 -13.59 -3.65 7.64
C GLU A 339 -13.57 -3.13 9.09
N GLU A 340 -12.80 -3.77 9.98
CA GLU A 340 -12.58 -3.28 11.34
C GLU A 340 -11.85 -1.93 11.37
N PHE A 341 -10.98 -1.66 10.40
CA PHE A 341 -10.35 -0.35 10.27
C PHE A 341 -11.37 0.70 9.84
N GLN A 342 -12.17 0.40 8.81
CA GLN A 342 -13.20 1.32 8.30
C GLN A 342 -14.27 1.64 9.35
N ASN A 343 -14.63 0.67 10.19
CA ASN A 343 -15.63 0.87 11.24
C ASN A 343 -15.07 1.54 12.51
N GLY A 344 -13.76 1.82 12.58
CA GLY A 344 -13.13 2.52 13.70
C GLY A 344 -12.77 1.63 14.91
N SER A 345 -12.87 0.31 14.80
CA SER A 345 -12.59 -0.63 15.92
C SER A 345 -11.16 -0.51 16.45
N CYS A 346 -10.21 -0.10 15.60
CA CYS A 346 -8.81 0.12 15.94
C CYS A 346 -8.43 1.61 16.04
N PHE A 347 -9.35 2.48 16.48
CA PHE A 347 -9.06 3.90 16.76
C PHE A 347 -8.92 4.22 18.25
N SER A 348 -9.62 3.48 19.11
CA SER A 348 -9.69 3.77 20.55
C SER A 348 -8.79 2.85 21.37
N CYS A 349 -8.22 3.39 22.45
CA CYS A 349 -7.53 2.58 23.44
C CYS A 349 -8.57 2.01 24.41
N SER A 350 -8.76 0.69 24.42
CA SER A 350 -9.67 0.05 25.36
C SER A 350 -9.19 0.30 26.80
N ARG A 351 -10.12 0.68 27.71
CA ARG A 351 -9.80 0.82 29.15
C ARG A 351 -9.33 -0.54 29.67
N GLY A 352 -8.02 -0.67 29.90
CA GLY A 352 -7.44 -1.85 30.54
C GLY A 352 -6.50 -2.69 29.66
N ASN A 353 -6.34 -2.45 28.35
CA ASN A 353 -5.24 -3.03 27.56
C ASN A 353 -5.01 -2.31 26.21
N LYS A 354 -3.73 -1.97 25.97
CA LYS A 354 -3.01 -1.56 24.74
C LYS A 354 -3.80 -0.85 23.63
N CYS A 355 -3.45 0.41 23.37
CA CYS A 355 -3.80 1.10 22.13
C CYS A 355 -3.37 0.28 20.91
N PRO A 356 -4.11 0.35 19.78
CA PRO A 356 -3.72 -0.30 18.54
C PRO A 356 -2.31 0.15 18.15
N PHE A 357 -1.48 -0.80 17.72
CA PHE A 357 -0.12 -0.49 17.29
C PHE A 357 -0.18 0.38 16.04
N GLN A 358 0.68 1.39 16.00
CA GLN A 358 0.79 2.32 14.88
C GLN A 358 2.25 2.52 14.55
N THR A 359 2.55 2.61 13.27
CA THR A 359 3.88 2.96 12.79
C THR A 359 3.77 3.80 11.52
N LYS A 360 4.86 4.52 11.21
CA LYS A 360 4.93 5.29 9.97
C LYS A 360 5.03 4.35 8.79
N PHE A 361 4.40 4.74 7.68
CA PHE A 361 4.42 4.00 6.43
C PHE A 361 5.64 4.33 5.56
N GLY A 362 6.07 3.37 4.74
CA GLY A 362 7.10 3.54 3.72
C GLY A 362 8.49 3.82 4.31
N MET A 363 9.18 4.85 3.83
CA MET A 363 10.59 5.11 4.15
C MET A 363 10.88 5.18 5.66
N HIS A 364 9.91 5.61 6.47
CA HIS A 364 10.06 5.78 7.92
C HIS A 364 9.54 4.60 8.76
N ALA A 365 9.21 3.47 8.14
CA ALA A 365 8.72 2.28 8.85
C ALA A 365 9.75 1.66 9.80
N ASP A 366 11.04 1.86 9.58
CA ASP A 366 12.15 1.37 10.43
C ASP A 366 12.21 2.06 11.80
N LEU A 367 11.48 3.16 12.01
CA LEU A 367 11.31 3.75 13.34
C LEU A 367 10.67 2.77 14.34
N TYR A 368 9.90 1.80 13.84
CA TYR A 368 9.42 0.65 14.59
C TYR A 368 10.53 -0.05 15.38
N LEU A 369 11.69 -0.25 14.76
CA LEU A 369 12.82 -0.96 15.36
C LEU A 369 13.65 -0.07 16.28
N ARG A 370 13.79 1.22 15.94
CA ARG A 370 14.74 2.12 16.61
C ARG A 370 14.26 2.67 17.94
N LYS A 371 12.94 2.81 18.14
CA LYS A 371 12.43 3.57 19.30
C LYS A 371 11.81 2.75 20.41
N GLY A 372 11.32 1.52 20.21
CA GLY A 372 10.71 0.71 21.29
C GLY A 372 9.48 1.33 21.99
N GLU A 373 9.28 2.63 21.88
CA GLU A 373 8.06 3.35 22.11
C GLU A 373 7.16 3.14 20.90
N ALA A 374 6.48 1.99 20.86
CA ALA A 374 5.08 2.07 20.46
C ALA A 374 4.48 3.18 21.33
N TYR A 375 4.17 4.32 20.71
CA TYR A 375 3.70 5.55 21.34
C TYR A 375 2.63 5.23 22.43
N GLY A 376 3.06 5.03 23.69
CA GLY A 376 2.21 4.64 24.82
C GLY A 376 2.48 3.32 25.59
N SER A 377 3.61 2.61 25.44
CA SER A 377 3.90 1.40 26.24
C SER A 377 5.36 1.29 26.69
N SER A 378 5.63 1.45 28.00
CA SER A 378 6.96 1.25 28.63
C SER A 378 7.35 -0.22 28.81
N LEU A 379 7.14 -1.08 27.80
CA LEU A 379 7.55 -2.47 27.86
C LEU A 379 8.58 -2.78 26.78
N ARG A 380 9.67 -3.44 27.21
CA ARG A 380 10.74 -4.03 26.41
C ARG A 380 10.23 -4.50 25.05
N LEU A 381 10.92 -4.08 23.98
CA LEU A 381 10.72 -4.50 22.59
C LEU A 381 10.30 -5.98 22.57
N PRO A 382 9.05 -6.33 22.22
CA PRO A 382 8.74 -7.71 21.88
C PRO A 382 9.72 -8.14 20.78
N PRO A 383 10.08 -9.44 20.67
CA PRO A 383 10.75 -9.93 19.47
C PRO A 383 9.98 -9.41 18.25
N PRO A 384 10.68 -8.97 17.18
CA PRO A 384 10.03 -8.27 16.09
C PRO A 384 8.88 -9.14 15.60
N ARG A 385 7.65 -8.63 15.76
CA ARG A 385 6.46 -9.34 15.32
C ARG A 385 6.57 -9.51 13.80
N PHE A 386 6.19 -10.68 13.34
CA PHE A 386 6.09 -10.98 11.92
C PHE A 386 4.64 -10.84 11.47
N ASN A 387 4.45 -10.50 10.19
CA ASN A 387 3.16 -10.48 9.54
C ASN A 387 2.15 -9.51 10.19
N VAL A 388 2.63 -8.37 10.71
CA VAL A 388 1.77 -7.35 11.32
C VAL A 388 1.03 -6.59 10.23
N LYS A 389 -0.30 -6.75 10.16
CA LYS A 389 -1.15 -6.08 9.17
C LYS A 389 -1.50 -4.67 9.62
N LEU A 390 -1.16 -3.69 8.79
CA LEU A 390 -1.37 -2.27 9.04
C LEU A 390 -2.26 -1.68 7.95
N PHE A 391 -3.33 -1.01 8.34
CA PHE A 391 -4.29 -0.39 7.43
C PHE A 391 -4.22 1.13 7.50
N MET A 392 -4.55 1.76 6.39
CA MET A 392 -4.62 3.20 6.20
C MET A 392 -5.40 3.51 4.92
N MET A 393 -5.84 4.75 4.76
CA MET A 393 -6.47 5.34 3.58
C MET A 393 -5.55 6.42 3.01
N THR A 394 -5.61 6.61 1.70
CA THR A 394 -4.84 7.64 0.99
C THR A 394 -5.74 8.50 0.12
N GLY A 395 -5.24 9.64 -0.33
CA GLY A 395 -5.88 10.46 -1.35
C GLY A 395 -5.90 9.80 -2.73
N VAL A 396 -6.77 10.32 -3.60
CA VAL A 396 -6.87 9.96 -5.03
C VAL A 396 -5.66 10.47 -5.84
N GLU A 397 -5.14 11.62 -5.47
CA GLU A 397 -4.05 12.32 -6.13
C GLU A 397 -3.02 12.84 -5.12
N ARG A 398 -1.86 13.27 -5.61
CA ARG A 398 -0.80 13.84 -4.78
C ARG A 398 -1.22 15.20 -4.19
N PRO A 399 -0.80 15.52 -2.95
CA PRO A 399 -0.21 14.61 -1.98
C PRO A 399 -1.22 13.52 -1.58
N PHE A 400 -0.79 12.26 -1.56
CA PHE A 400 -1.61 11.11 -1.18
C PHE A 400 -1.79 10.99 0.33
N CYS A 401 -0.90 11.58 1.13
CA CYS A 401 -0.99 11.49 2.59
C CYS A 401 -2.29 12.08 3.13
N ARG A 402 -2.95 11.35 4.02
CA ARG A 402 -4.21 11.75 4.68
C ARG A 402 -4.12 11.43 6.16
N HIS A 403 -4.81 12.24 6.95
CA HIS A 403 -5.18 11.90 8.32
C HIS A 403 -6.52 11.17 8.32
N HIS A 404 -6.74 10.35 9.33
CA HIS A 404 -7.94 9.55 9.46
C HIS A 404 -8.84 10.11 10.55
N TYR A 405 -10.09 10.37 10.16
CA TYR A 405 -11.12 10.87 11.05
C TYR A 405 -12.18 9.79 11.22
N TYR A 406 -12.33 9.29 12.45
CA TYR A 406 -13.44 8.44 12.82
C TYR A 406 -14.58 9.31 13.34
N ILE A 407 -15.72 9.22 12.68
CA ILE A 407 -16.86 10.09 12.92
C ILE A 407 -18.05 9.22 13.31
N THR A 408 -18.62 9.51 14.47
CA THR A 408 -19.84 8.88 14.98
C THR A 408 -20.89 9.95 15.21
N TRP A 409 -22.13 9.69 14.83
CA TRP A 409 -23.23 10.62 15.05
C TRP A 409 -24.56 9.92 15.26
N ASN A 410 -25.46 10.61 15.95
CA ASN A 410 -26.79 10.10 16.23
C ASN A 410 -27.85 11.06 15.72
N ILE A 411 -28.82 10.52 14.97
CA ILE A 411 -30.01 11.26 14.57
C ILE A 411 -30.90 11.42 15.80
N SER A 412 -31.37 12.64 16.05
CA SER A 412 -32.19 12.94 17.21
C SER A 412 -33.52 12.20 17.18
N ASP A 413 -33.98 11.77 18.35
CA ASP A 413 -35.27 11.18 18.67
C ASP A 413 -36.20 12.18 19.39
N SER A 414 -35.87 13.48 19.35
CA SER A 414 -36.75 14.55 19.84
C SER A 414 -38.09 14.56 19.10
N CYS A 415 -39.15 15.09 19.72
CA CYS A 415 -40.48 15.13 19.08
C CYS A 415 -40.44 15.82 17.71
N LYS A 416 -39.63 16.87 17.53
CA LYS A 416 -39.47 17.54 16.23
C LYS A 416 -38.92 16.61 15.16
N SER A 417 -37.96 15.75 15.52
CA SER A 417 -37.36 14.77 14.63
C SER A 417 -38.33 13.65 14.30
N VAL A 418 -39.02 13.09 15.31
CA VAL A 418 -40.01 12.03 15.14
C VAL A 418 -41.21 12.51 14.32
N GLN A 419 -41.72 13.71 14.57
CA GLN A 419 -42.83 14.30 13.81
C GLN A 419 -42.45 14.63 12.36
N HIS A 420 -41.19 15.01 12.09
CA HIS A 420 -40.71 15.23 10.72
C HIS A 420 -40.50 13.90 9.97
N GLY A 421 -40.04 12.87 10.68
CA GLY A 421 -39.74 11.55 10.12
C GLY A 421 -38.33 11.44 9.56
N GLY A 422 -37.96 10.22 9.15
CA GLY A 422 -36.64 9.96 8.55
C GLY A 422 -36.52 10.48 7.12
N GLU A 423 -35.29 10.77 6.69
CA GLU A 423 -34.99 11.28 5.36
C GLU A 423 -33.81 10.56 4.70
N ILE A 424 -33.78 10.55 3.37
CA ILE A 424 -32.68 9.99 2.57
C ILE A 424 -31.78 11.12 2.08
N GLY A 425 -30.47 10.95 2.20
CA GLY A 425 -29.52 11.86 1.58
C GLY A 425 -28.07 11.46 1.75
N MET A 426 -27.18 12.35 1.34
CA MET A 426 -25.73 12.20 1.52
C MET A 426 -25.21 13.22 2.52
N MET A 427 -24.35 12.77 3.43
CA MET A 427 -23.75 13.62 4.44
C MET A 427 -22.32 13.99 4.05
N TRP A 428 -22.00 15.27 4.24
CA TRP A 428 -20.68 15.84 4.04
C TRP A 428 -20.23 16.57 5.29
N ILE A 429 -18.92 16.58 5.53
CA ILE A 429 -18.29 17.29 6.62
C ILE A 429 -17.07 18.07 6.14
N THR A 430 -16.90 19.26 6.70
CA THR A 430 -15.64 20.01 6.62
C THR A 430 -15.10 20.13 8.04
N ILE A 431 -13.88 19.64 8.30
CA ILE A 431 -13.28 19.65 9.63
C ILE A 431 -12.29 20.80 9.73
N LYS A 432 -12.37 21.60 10.79
CA LYS A 432 -11.44 22.69 11.07
C LYS A 432 -10.66 22.41 12.35
N GLY A 433 -9.34 22.52 12.24
CA GLY A 433 -8.42 22.46 13.36
C GLY A 433 -7.58 23.73 13.50
N ASP A 434 -6.59 23.68 14.37
CA ASP A 434 -5.67 24.79 14.66
C ASP A 434 -4.65 25.06 13.55
N ARG A 435 -4.39 24.08 12.68
CA ARG A 435 -3.41 24.17 11.59
C ARG A 435 -4.04 24.21 10.19
N GLY A 436 -5.36 24.05 10.07
CA GLY A 436 -6.00 24.08 8.76
C GLY A 436 -7.48 23.71 8.77
N ILE A 437 -7.99 23.51 7.56
CA ILE A 437 -9.35 23.05 7.29
C ILE A 437 -9.29 22.02 6.18
N THR A 438 -10.09 20.97 6.27
CA THR A 438 -10.19 19.97 5.20
C THR A 438 -10.96 20.52 4.01
N LYS A 439 -10.80 19.92 2.83
CA LYS A 439 -11.85 19.95 1.80
C LYS A 439 -13.14 19.30 2.33
N ASP A 440 -14.26 19.46 1.61
CA ASP A 440 -15.50 18.74 1.90
C ASP A 440 -15.28 17.23 1.77
N ILE A 441 -15.49 16.51 2.87
CA ILE A 441 -15.36 15.06 2.95
C ILE A 441 -16.75 14.44 2.89
N LYS A 442 -16.93 13.47 2.01
CA LYS A 442 -18.15 12.67 1.94
C LYS A 442 -18.13 11.61 3.05
N LEU A 443 -19.18 11.53 3.85
CA LEU A 443 -19.29 10.52 4.93
C LEU A 443 -19.96 9.23 4.48
N THR A 444 -20.77 9.28 3.41
CA THR A 444 -21.52 8.15 2.89
C THR A 444 -21.35 8.07 1.39
N GLU A 445 -20.78 6.98 0.86
CA GLU A 445 -20.55 6.83 -0.59
C GLU A 445 -21.86 6.80 -1.39
N VAL A 446 -22.90 6.21 -0.79
CA VAL A 446 -24.25 6.12 -1.34
C VAL A 446 -25.23 6.89 -0.47
N GLU A 447 -26.41 7.16 -1.02
CA GLU A 447 -27.51 7.74 -0.26
C GLU A 447 -27.93 6.81 0.88
N GLN A 448 -28.09 7.36 2.08
CA GLN A 448 -28.48 6.62 3.27
C GLN A 448 -29.77 7.19 3.85
N PHE A 449 -30.60 6.31 4.40
CA PHE A 449 -31.78 6.70 5.18
C PHE A 449 -31.39 6.98 6.63
N TYR A 450 -31.78 8.16 7.12
CA TYR A 450 -31.51 8.65 8.47
C TYR A 450 -32.80 8.65 9.28
N GLU A 451 -33.02 7.57 10.04
CA GLU A 451 -34.20 7.42 10.91
C GLU A 451 -33.98 8.14 12.27
N PRO A 452 -35.00 8.80 12.86
CA PRO A 452 -34.91 9.33 14.22
C PRO A 452 -34.42 8.29 15.23
N GLY A 453 -33.40 8.64 16.03
CA GLY A 453 -32.78 7.75 17.01
C GLY A 453 -31.72 6.78 16.45
N SER A 454 -31.48 6.76 15.14
CA SER A 454 -30.46 5.90 14.54
C SER A 454 -29.04 6.45 14.75
N GLY A 455 -28.11 5.55 15.07
CA GLY A 455 -26.68 5.83 15.20
C GLY A 455 -25.90 5.42 13.95
N HIS A 456 -24.88 6.21 13.60
CA HIS A 456 -24.08 6.03 12.39
C HIS A 456 -22.60 6.24 12.70
N GLN A 457 -21.73 5.58 11.94
CA GLN A 457 -20.28 5.67 12.10
C GLN A 457 -19.55 5.47 10.78
N VAL A 458 -18.42 6.16 10.59
CA VAL A 458 -17.54 5.98 9.44
C VAL A 458 -16.13 6.46 9.75
N THR A 459 -15.13 5.80 9.14
CA THR A 459 -13.76 6.32 9.06
C THR A 459 -13.52 6.89 7.68
N VAL A 460 -13.02 8.13 7.62
CA VAL A 460 -12.76 8.84 6.36
C VAL A 460 -11.35 9.45 6.32
N PRO A 461 -10.70 9.47 5.15
CA PRO A 461 -9.46 10.20 4.96
C PRO A 461 -9.73 11.70 4.75
N GLY A 462 -8.90 12.55 5.34
CA GLY A 462 -8.96 14.00 5.13
C GLY A 462 -7.59 14.66 5.21
N ASP A 463 -7.54 15.95 4.84
CA ASP A 463 -6.32 16.74 4.98
C ASP A 463 -5.93 16.89 6.47
N PRO A 464 -4.65 16.97 6.82
CA PRO A 464 -4.22 17.20 8.20
C PRO A 464 -4.63 18.59 8.68
N VAL A 465 -5.37 18.68 9.80
CA VAL A 465 -5.82 19.97 10.36
C VAL A 465 -5.26 20.29 11.74
N GLY A 466 -4.48 19.39 12.34
CA GLY A 466 -4.03 19.51 13.73
C GLY A 466 -5.18 19.26 14.73
N LYS A 467 -5.13 19.94 15.87
CA LYS A 467 -6.11 19.76 16.96
C LYS A 467 -7.49 20.23 16.53
N LEU A 468 -8.50 19.43 16.82
CA LEU A 468 -9.88 19.62 16.36
C LEU A 468 -10.54 20.81 17.09
N GLN A 469 -11.12 21.74 16.33
CA GLN A 469 -11.77 22.94 16.88
C GLN A 469 -13.27 22.99 16.57
N SER A 470 -13.65 22.71 15.33
CA SER A 470 -15.03 22.81 14.85
C SER A 470 -15.24 21.99 13.59
N ALA A 471 -16.49 21.74 13.22
CA ALA A 471 -16.87 21.13 11.96
C ALA A 471 -18.00 21.89 11.27
N ILE A 472 -18.16 21.71 9.97
CA ILE A 472 -19.28 22.20 9.19
C ILE A 472 -19.96 20.99 8.57
N LEU A 473 -21.24 20.78 8.87
CA LEU A 473 -22.02 19.72 8.25
C LEU A 473 -22.82 20.26 7.10
N ARG A 474 -22.90 19.47 6.04
CA ARG A 474 -23.72 19.73 4.87
C ARG A 474 -24.43 18.44 4.49
N TRP A 475 -25.74 18.54 4.34
CA TRP A 475 -26.58 17.41 3.96
C TRP A 475 -27.23 17.69 2.60
N GLU A 476 -27.01 16.79 1.65
CA GLU A 476 -27.59 16.86 0.32
C GLU A 476 -28.77 15.90 0.23
N TYR A 477 -29.93 16.46 -0.08
CA TYR A 477 -31.13 15.68 -0.39
C TYR A 477 -31.27 15.54 -1.90
N ARG A 478 -31.49 14.31 -2.38
CA ARG A 478 -31.83 14.05 -3.78
C ARG A 478 -33.11 13.23 -3.84
N ALA A 479 -34.10 13.76 -4.56
CA ALA A 479 -35.31 13.02 -4.85
C ALA A 479 -35.01 11.96 -5.93
N ASN A 480 -35.35 10.71 -5.67
CA ASN A 480 -35.27 9.64 -6.66
C ASN A 480 -36.52 9.66 -7.54
N PRO A 481 -36.41 9.90 -8.87
CA PRO A 481 -37.57 9.96 -9.77
C PRO A 481 -38.38 8.66 -9.85
N LEU A 482 -37.79 7.53 -9.45
CA LEU A 482 -38.45 6.22 -9.48
C LEU A 482 -39.00 5.81 -8.10
N ASN A 483 -38.75 6.59 -7.05
CA ASN A 483 -39.27 6.35 -5.71
C ASN A 483 -40.09 7.54 -5.20
N PRO A 484 -41.43 7.52 -5.37
CA PRO A 484 -42.32 8.62 -4.97
C PRO A 484 -42.24 8.98 -3.47
N LEU A 485 -41.82 8.05 -2.60
CA LEU A 485 -41.64 8.32 -1.16
C LEU A 485 -40.51 9.31 -0.87
N THR A 486 -39.61 9.48 -1.84
CA THR A 486 -38.50 10.44 -1.80
C THR A 486 -38.88 11.77 -2.42
N TRP A 487 -40.14 12.04 -2.76
CA TRP A 487 -40.55 13.34 -3.31
C TRP A 487 -41.15 14.21 -2.21
N ARG A 488 -40.50 15.34 -1.94
CA ARG A 488 -40.94 16.31 -0.93
C ARG A 488 -41.47 17.56 -1.62
N PHE A 489 -42.79 17.60 -1.86
CA PHE A 489 -43.46 18.72 -2.52
C PHE A 489 -43.92 19.83 -1.56
N ILE A 490 -44.00 19.53 -0.25
CA ILE A 490 -44.66 20.40 0.74
C ILE A 490 -43.70 20.82 1.87
N ALA A 491 -42.80 19.93 2.31
CA ALA A 491 -41.88 20.17 3.41
C ALA A 491 -40.43 20.24 2.94
N THR A 492 -39.65 21.19 3.45
CA THR A 492 -38.20 21.24 3.19
C THR A 492 -37.52 20.05 3.87
N PRO A 493 -36.79 19.20 3.13
CA PRO A 493 -36.07 18.07 3.70
C PRO A 493 -35.07 18.55 4.76
N ARG A 494 -35.05 17.89 5.91
CA ARG A 494 -34.16 18.19 7.03
C ARG A 494 -34.02 17.00 7.95
N ILE A 495 -32.90 16.94 8.66
CA ILE A 495 -32.65 15.96 9.72
C ILE A 495 -32.20 16.68 11.00
N TYR A 496 -32.32 16.02 12.14
CA TYR A 496 -31.93 16.56 13.44
C TYR A 496 -30.81 15.71 13.99
N ILE A 497 -29.70 16.34 14.38
CA ILE A 497 -28.54 15.62 14.94
C ILE A 497 -28.51 15.89 16.44
N SER A 498 -28.56 14.83 17.25
CA SER A 498 -28.48 14.93 18.71
C SER A 498 -27.04 15.23 19.14
N TRP A 499 -26.10 14.43 18.64
CA TRP A 499 -24.68 14.60 18.91
C TRP A 499 -23.85 14.03 17.76
N MET A 500 -22.63 14.54 17.65
CA MET A 500 -21.60 14.04 16.74
C MET A 500 -20.25 14.08 17.44
N ARG A 501 -19.47 13.01 17.30
CA ARG A 501 -18.10 12.92 17.78
C ARG A 501 -17.16 12.64 16.61
N ILE A 502 -16.09 13.41 16.56
CA ILE A 502 -15.02 13.32 15.56
C ILE A 502 -13.74 12.99 16.31
N GLU A 503 -13.06 11.92 15.92
CA GLU A 503 -11.79 11.47 16.51
C GLU A 503 -10.72 11.49 15.42
N SER A 504 -9.60 12.18 15.67
CA SER A 504 -8.44 12.18 14.78
C SER A 504 -7.43 11.15 15.27
N LEU A 505 -7.11 10.19 14.40
CA LEU A 505 -6.24 9.08 14.74
C LEU A 505 -4.79 9.52 14.98
N GLU A 506 -4.26 10.35 14.09
CA GLU A 506 -2.87 10.81 14.12
C GLU A 506 -2.61 11.82 15.23
N GLU A 507 -3.60 12.68 15.53
CA GLU A 507 -3.47 13.73 16.56
C GLU A 507 -3.87 13.23 17.96
N ARG A 508 -4.53 12.06 18.04
CA ARG A 508 -5.13 11.51 19.27
C ARG A 508 -6.03 12.52 19.98
N ASP A 509 -6.76 13.28 19.18
CA ASP A 509 -7.67 14.32 19.65
C ASP A 509 -9.11 13.96 19.28
N SER A 510 -10.06 14.46 20.07
CA SER A 510 -11.47 14.25 19.81
C SER A 510 -12.30 15.48 20.10
N LEU A 511 -13.32 15.68 19.26
CA LEU A 511 -14.27 16.77 19.35
C LEU A 511 -15.68 16.18 19.40
N THR A 512 -16.38 16.41 20.50
CA THR A 512 -17.82 16.10 20.62
C THR A 512 -18.63 17.38 20.49
N ILE A 513 -19.69 17.35 19.69
CA ILE A 513 -20.54 18.47 19.35
C ILE A 513 -22.00 18.08 19.60
N CYS A 514 -22.76 18.95 20.27
CA CYS A 514 -24.19 18.79 20.56
C CYS A 514 -24.97 19.95 19.89
N PRO A 515 -25.65 19.73 18.75
CA PRO A 515 -26.37 20.78 18.03
C PRO A 515 -27.71 21.23 18.66
N ASP A 516 -28.13 20.67 19.80
CA ASP A 516 -29.39 20.99 20.50
C ASP A 516 -30.64 21.00 19.59
N ASP A 517 -30.85 19.94 18.79
CA ASP A 517 -32.01 19.83 17.87
C ASP A 517 -32.14 20.96 16.84
N VAL A 518 -31.04 21.65 16.50
CA VAL A 518 -31.01 22.55 15.34
C VAL A 518 -31.16 21.70 14.06
N PRO A 519 -32.14 22.01 13.18
CA PRO A 519 -32.34 21.23 11.96
C PRO A 519 -31.18 21.43 10.98
N LEU A 520 -30.61 20.33 10.52
CA LEU A 520 -29.74 20.28 9.36
C LEU A 520 -30.61 20.23 8.10
N THR A 521 -30.99 21.41 7.62
CA THR A 521 -31.80 21.56 6.41
C THR A 521 -30.97 21.26 5.17
N ALA A 522 -31.58 20.56 4.19
CA ALA A 522 -30.91 20.25 2.93
C ALA A 522 -30.27 21.49 2.29
N TRP A 523 -29.02 21.33 1.82
CA TRP A 523 -28.24 22.36 1.14
C TRP A 523 -27.84 23.58 2.00
N LYS A 524 -28.21 23.62 3.28
CA LYS A 524 -27.80 24.68 4.23
C LYS A 524 -26.70 24.15 5.16
N PRO A 525 -25.49 24.73 5.12
CA PRO A 525 -24.41 24.27 5.99
C PRO A 525 -24.71 24.64 7.45
N LEU A 526 -24.44 23.69 8.36
CA LEU A 526 -24.54 23.89 9.80
C LEU A 526 -23.15 23.94 10.40
N ARG A 527 -22.77 25.10 10.94
CA ARG A 527 -21.49 25.26 11.66
C ARG A 527 -21.64 24.73 13.07
N LEU A 528 -20.73 23.84 13.45
CA LEU A 528 -20.71 23.14 14.71
C LEU A 528 -19.39 23.42 15.41
N SER A 529 -19.44 24.01 16.60
CA SER A 529 -18.24 24.32 17.39
C SER A 529 -18.35 23.75 18.80
N LYS A 530 -17.18 23.51 19.41
CA LYS A 530 -17.07 23.07 20.80
C LYS A 530 -17.72 24.10 21.73
N ARG A 531 -18.63 23.68 22.60
CA ARG A 531 -19.08 24.53 23.71
C ARG A 531 -18.00 24.54 24.80
N PRO A 532 -17.64 25.70 25.38
CA PRO A 532 -16.52 25.80 26.33
C PRO A 532 -16.63 24.98 27.63
N ARG A 533 -17.74 24.27 27.90
CA ARG A 533 -18.00 23.62 29.20
C ARG A 533 -18.72 22.27 29.14
N GLN A 534 -18.87 21.65 27.96
CA GLN A 534 -19.67 20.42 27.82
C GLN A 534 -18.76 19.25 27.43
N THR A 535 -18.49 18.35 28.38
CA THR A 535 -17.68 17.13 28.17
C THR A 535 -18.51 15.93 27.71
N SER A 536 -19.83 16.03 27.80
CA SER A 536 -20.81 15.04 27.38
C SER A 536 -22.09 15.77 26.96
N CYS A 537 -22.74 15.36 25.88
CA CYS A 537 -24.11 15.79 25.64
C CYS A 537 -24.99 15.19 26.76
N ASP A 538 -25.89 15.99 27.35
CA ASP A 538 -26.76 15.52 28.43
C ASP A 538 -27.83 14.57 27.86
N LEU A 539 -27.49 13.29 27.73
CA LEU A 539 -28.38 12.22 27.23
C LEU A 539 -29.60 11.98 28.15
N LYS A 540 -29.63 12.56 29.36
CA LYS A 540 -30.71 12.36 30.36
C LYS A 540 -32.01 13.09 30.07
N ILE A 541 -32.06 14.02 29.12
CA ILE A 541 -33.30 14.76 28.77
C ILE A 541 -34.06 14.05 27.64
N ILE A 542 -33.41 13.14 26.92
CA ILE A 542 -33.87 12.65 25.62
C ILE A 542 -34.83 11.43 25.76
N SER A 543 -34.57 10.52 26.70
CA SER A 543 -35.39 9.32 26.89
C SER A 543 -36.79 9.58 27.48
N LYS A 544 -37.05 10.79 28.00
CA LYS A 544 -38.34 11.16 28.58
C LYS A 544 -39.35 11.64 27.52
N HIS A 545 -38.89 12.05 26.34
CA HIS A 545 -39.76 12.66 25.32
C HIS A 545 -40.46 11.66 24.40
N ARG A 546 -39.93 10.44 24.20
CA ARG A 546 -40.59 9.45 23.33
C ARG A 546 -41.99 9.06 23.82
N ALA A 547 -42.21 9.04 25.14
CA ALA A 547 -43.53 8.77 25.73
C ALA A 547 -44.47 9.98 25.73
N GLU A 548 -43.97 11.20 25.52
CA GLU A 548 -44.78 12.43 25.48
C GLU A 548 -45.23 12.79 24.05
N CYS A 549 -44.47 12.41 23.02
CA CYS A 549 -44.85 12.71 21.63
C CYS A 549 -46.10 11.93 21.17
N ASP A 550 -46.32 10.73 21.71
CA ASP A 550 -47.50 9.90 21.41
C ASP A 550 -48.82 10.51 21.93
N ASN A 551 -48.77 11.43 22.90
CA ASN A 551 -49.95 12.13 23.42
C ASN A 551 -50.35 13.38 22.61
N VAL A 552 -49.62 13.71 21.54
CA VAL A 552 -49.91 14.86 20.64
C VAL A 552 -50.40 14.39 19.26
N VAL A 553 -50.49 13.08 19.03
CA VAL A 553 -51.05 12.49 17.81
C VAL A 553 -52.39 11.82 18.14
N HIS A 554 -53.35 12.63 18.59
CA HIS A 554 -54.78 12.28 18.57
C HIS A 554 -55.62 13.49 18.18
#